data_AF-A0A7J9VIQ8-F1
#
_entry.id   AF-A0A7J9VIQ8-F1
#
_cell.length_a   1.000
_cell.length_b   1.000
_cell.length_c   1.000
_cell.angle_alpha   90.00
_cell.angle_beta   90.00
_cell.angle_gamma   90.00
#
_symmetry.space_group_name_H-M   'P 1'
#
loop_
_entity.id
_entity.type
_entity.pdbx_description
1 polymer ?
#
loop_
_entity_poly.entity_id
_entity_poly.type
_entity_poly.pdbx_seq_one_letter_code
_entity_poly.pdbx_strand_id
1 'polypeptide(L)' 'AVQVLKHLGVRSARLITNNPAKRKALETYGVPVVARLSSMTQPTPANLGYLRTKRDLLGHDVPWVKDNAAFAPDAVQEA' A
#
# COMPACT_ATOMS: atom_id res chain seq x y z
N ALA A 1 6.41 -15.23 -1.70
CA ALA A 1 6.60 -14.22 -0.63
C ALA A 1 6.69 -14.86 0.76
N VAL A 2 5.63 -15.49 1.27
CA VAL A 2 5.62 -16.03 2.66
C VAL A 2 6.72 -17.06 2.92
N GLN A 3 7.01 -17.94 1.97
CA GLN A 3 8.09 -18.93 2.12
C GLN A 3 9.46 -18.26 2.30
N VAL A 4 9.73 -17.18 1.58
CA VAL A 4 10.96 -16.39 1.73
C VAL A 4 10.99 -15.74 3.11
N LEU A 5 9.89 -15.14 3.56
CA LEU A 5 9.82 -14.54 4.90
C LEU A 5 10.06 -15.57 6.02
N LYS A 6 9.48 -16.76 5.90
CA LYS A 6 9.71 -17.87 6.85
C LYS A 6 11.15 -18.35 6.82
N HIS A 7 11.72 -18.51 5.63
CA HIS A 7 13.12 -18.89 5.46
C HIS A 7 14.08 -17.89 6.12
N LEU A 8 13.75 -16.59 6.04
CA LEU A 8 14.48 -15.51 6.71
C LEU A 8 14.19 -15.38 8.22
N GLY A 9 13.37 -16.27 8.80
CA GLY A 9 13.06 -16.26 10.23
C GLY A 9 12.09 -15.15 10.67
N VAL A 10 11.35 -14.53 9.74
CA VAL A 10 10.36 -13.49 10.07
C VAL A 10 9.18 -14.10 10.81
N ARG A 11 9.00 -13.69 12.07
CA ARG A 11 7.92 -14.17 12.96
C ARG A 11 6.66 -13.31 12.93
N SER A 12 6.78 -12.05 12.52
CA SER A 12 5.67 -11.10 12.37
C SER A 12 6.12 -9.89 11.55
N ALA A 13 5.20 -9.17 10.91
CA ALA A 13 5.52 -7.99 10.13
C ALA A 13 4.63 -6.78 10.44
N ARG A 14 5.22 -5.59 10.43
CA ARG A 14 4.50 -4.33 10.21
C ARG A 14 4.42 -4.14 8.69
N LEU A 15 3.25 -4.34 8.11
CA LEU A 15 3.08 -4.45 6.67
C LEU A 15 2.82 -3.08 6.04
N ILE A 16 3.75 -2.62 5.19
CA ILE A 16 3.55 -1.44 4.34
C ILE A 16 2.73 -1.87 3.12
N THR A 17 1.43 -1.55 3.10
CA THR A 17 0.55 -1.92 1.98
C THR A 17 -0.73 -1.08 1.93
N ASN A 18 -1.17 -0.79 0.71
CA ASN A 18 -2.52 -0.30 0.43
C ASN A 18 -3.47 -1.41 -0.02
N ASN A 19 -2.95 -2.62 -0.26
CA ASN A 19 -3.76 -3.76 -0.67
C ASN A 19 -4.14 -4.61 0.55
N PRO A 20 -5.42 -4.65 0.97
CA PRO A 20 -5.87 -5.46 2.10
C PRO A 20 -5.72 -6.96 1.84
N ALA A 21 -5.77 -7.42 0.58
CA ALA A 21 -5.56 -8.83 0.24
C ALA A 21 -4.14 -9.32 0.59
N LYS A 22 -3.12 -8.43 0.56
CA LYS A 22 -1.76 -8.78 0.98
C LYS A 22 -1.68 -9.09 2.47
N ARG A 23 -2.41 -8.34 3.30
CA ARG A 23 -2.52 -8.63 4.74
C ARG A 23 -3.12 -10.01 4.94
N LYS A 24 -4.29 -10.26 4.35
CA LYS A 24 -5.00 -11.54 4.45
C LYS A 24 -4.10 -12.71 4.02
N ALA A 25 -3.39 -12.57 2.90
CA ALA A 25 -2.46 -13.60 2.43
C ALA A 25 -1.35 -13.92 3.45
N LEU A 26 -0.67 -12.91 4.01
CA LEU A 26 0.37 -13.16 5.02
C LEU A 26 -0.20 -13.88 6.25
N GLU A 27 -1.33 -13.41 6.77
CA GLU A 27 -1.99 -14.01 7.93
C GLU A 27 -2.42 -15.47 7.66
N THR A 28 -3.06 -15.74 6.52
CA THR A 28 -3.50 -17.09 6.11
C THR A 28 -2.32 -18.07 6.02
N TYR A 29 -1.15 -17.63 5.58
CA TYR A 29 0.03 -18.50 5.46
C TYR A 29 0.92 -18.48 6.70
N GLY A 30 0.45 -17.93 7.83
CA GLY A 30 1.12 -18.01 9.13
C GLY A 30 2.22 -16.98 9.34
N VAL A 31 2.11 -15.79 8.72
CA VAL A 31 2.93 -14.62 9.03
C VAL A 31 2.02 -13.55 9.63
N PRO A 32 1.98 -13.42 10.97
CA PRO A 32 1.19 -12.42 11.66
C PRO A 32 1.51 -10.99 11.21
N VAL A 33 0.47 -10.20 10.93
CA VAL A 33 0.59 -8.77 10.63
C VAL A 33 0.22 -7.98 11.88
N VAL A 34 1.22 -7.39 12.55
CA VAL A 34 1.02 -6.68 13.84
C VAL A 34 0.59 -5.23 13.66
N ALA A 35 0.86 -4.66 12.48
CA ALA A 35 0.37 -3.34 12.10
C ALA A 35 0.32 -3.23 10.57
N ARG A 36 -0.56 -2.36 10.07
CA ARG A 36 -0.57 -1.94 8.67
C ARG A 36 -0.10 -0.49 8.60
N LEU A 37 0.86 -0.22 7.72
CA LEU A 37 1.32 1.12 7.38
C LEU A 37 0.84 1.42 5.96
N SER A 38 0.23 2.59 5.76
CA SER A 38 -0.18 3.01 4.42
C SER A 38 1.05 3.34 3.58
N SER A 39 1.07 2.85 2.34
CA SER A 39 2.08 3.22 1.34
C SER A 39 1.59 4.45 0.60
N MET A 40 1.56 5.61 1.27
CA MET A 40 1.08 6.84 0.65
C MET A 40 2.01 7.28 -0.47
N THR A 41 1.42 7.80 -1.55
CA THR A 41 2.15 8.37 -2.68
C THR A 41 1.32 9.51 -3.23
N GLN A 42 1.94 10.67 -3.43
CA GLN A 42 1.24 11.84 -3.93
C GLN A 42 0.72 11.58 -5.35
N PRO A 43 -0.58 11.84 -5.62
CA PRO A 43 -1.10 11.80 -6.97
C PRO A 43 -0.42 12.86 -7.84
N THR A 44 0.06 12.45 -9.01
CA THR A 44 0.62 13.31 -10.06
C THR A 44 -0.07 12.97 -11.38
N PRO A 45 -0.05 13.84 -12.40
CA PRO A 45 -0.61 13.52 -13.71
C PRO A 45 -0.09 12.19 -14.29
N ALA A 46 1.19 11.88 -14.04
CA ALA A 46 1.83 10.65 -14.53
C ALA A 46 1.37 9.38 -13.79
N ASN A 47 1.06 9.44 -12.49
CA ASN A 47 0.71 8.25 -11.70
C ASN A 47 -0.80 8.13 -11.38
N LEU A 48 -1.61 9.15 -11.67
CA LEU A 48 -3.02 9.20 -11.31
C LEU A 48 -3.82 8.05 -11.95
N GLY A 49 -3.58 7.76 -13.23
CA GLY A 49 -4.22 6.62 -13.92
C GLY A 49 -3.89 5.29 -13.23
N TYR A 50 -2.62 5.08 -12.88
CA TYR A 50 -2.18 3.88 -12.15
C TYR A 50 -2.85 3.77 -10.78
N LEU A 51 -2.91 4.86 -10.01
CA LEU A 51 -3.52 4.87 -8.68
C LEU A 51 -5.03 4.60 -8.74
N ARG A 52 -5.74 5.15 -9.73
CA ARG A 52 -7.16 4.84 -9.98
C ARG A 52 -7.36 3.37 -10.35
N THR A 53 -6.56 2.83 -11.26
CA THR A 53 -6.60 1.40 -11.60
C THR A 53 -6.41 0.52 -10.35
N LYS A 54 -5.47 0.90 -9.47
CA LYS A 54 -5.25 0.18 -8.21
C LYS A 54 -6.48 0.19 -7.30
N ARG A 55 -7.20 1.31 -7.22
CA ARG A 55 -8.44 1.47 -6.45
C ARG A 55 -9.59 0.69 -7.08
N ASP A 56 -9.92 1.02 -8.33
CA ASP A 56 -11.18 0.66 -8.98
C ASP A 56 -11.19 -0.78 -9.48
N LEU A 57 -10.04 -1.29 -9.92
CA LEU A 57 -9.94 -2.64 -10.49
C LEU A 57 -9.25 -3.64 -9.56
N LEU A 58 -8.33 -3.18 -8.70
CA LEU A 58 -7.47 -4.07 -7.90
C LEU A 58 -7.74 -3.99 -6.39
N GLY A 59 -8.80 -3.30 -5.97
CA GLY A 59 -9.26 -3.26 -4.58
C GLY A 59 -8.23 -2.68 -3.59
N HIS A 60 -7.41 -1.71 -4.02
CA HIS A 60 -6.48 -1.03 -3.11
C HIS A 60 -7.18 0.11 -2.36
N ASP A 61 -6.88 0.23 -1.06
CA ASP A 61 -7.32 1.34 -0.23
C ASP A 61 -6.38 2.52 -0.45
N VAL A 62 -6.81 3.48 -1.26
CA VAL A 62 -6.08 4.74 -1.55
C VAL A 62 -6.98 5.96 -1.34
N PRO A 63 -7.46 6.21 -0.10
CA PRO A 63 -8.46 7.25 0.18
C PRO A 63 -7.99 8.69 -0.15
N TRP A 64 -6.68 8.91 -0.31
CA TRP A 64 -6.12 10.20 -0.70
C TRP A 64 -6.16 10.46 -2.21
N VAL A 65 -6.51 9.46 -3.03
CA VAL A 65 -6.61 9.61 -4.49
C VAL A 65 -8.03 10.09 -4.83
N LYS A 66 -8.17 11.40 -5.01
CA LYS A 66 -9.42 12.04 -5.44
C LYS A 66 -9.46 12.15 -6.97
N ASP A 67 -10.65 12.14 -7.54
CA ASP A 67 -10.83 12.23 -8.99
C ASP A 67 -10.43 13.61 -9.55
N ASN A 68 -10.33 14.64 -8.70
CA ASN A 68 -9.85 16.00 -9.04
C ASN A 68 -8.61 16.42 -8.23
N ALA A 69 -7.65 15.51 -8.01
CA ALA A 69 -6.36 15.91 -7.43
C ALA A 69 -5.60 16.80 -8.44
N ALA A 70 -5.88 18.11 -8.41
CA ALA A 70 -5.09 19.10 -9.11
C ALA A 70 -3.63 18.97 -8.66
N PHE A 71 -2.73 18.90 -9.63
CA PHE A 71 -1.30 18.91 -9.39
C PHE A 71 -0.92 20.21 -8.68
N ALA A 72 -0.62 20.13 -7.39
CA ALA A 72 0.09 21.18 -6.66
C ALA A 72 1.54 20.72 -6.52
N PRO A 73 2.46 21.17 -7.40
CA PRO A 73 3.88 21.05 -7.12
C PRO A 73 4.16 21.95 -5.91
N ASP A 74 4.98 21.47 -4.98
CA ASP A 74 5.45 22.17 -3.76
C ASP A 74 4.70 21.87 -2.45
N ALA A 75 4.60 20.59 -2.11
CA ALA A 75 4.60 20.18 -0.69
C ALA A 75 5.67 19.11 -0.47
N VAL A 76 6.94 19.54 -0.48
CA VAL A 76 7.95 18.85 0.32
C VAL A 76 7.53 19.04 1.77
N GLN A 77 6.79 18.07 2.32
CA GLN A 77 6.59 18.00 3.77
C GLN A 77 7.91 17.53 4.37
N GLU A 78 8.73 18.49 4.79
CA GLU A 78 9.84 18.26 5.72
C GLU A 78 9.32 17.61 7.01
N ALA A 79 10.16 16.75 7.56
CA ALA A 79 9.91 15.89 8.71
C ALA A 79 9.79 16.65 10.04
#